data_AF-A0A9J5ZK93-F1
#
_entry.id   AF-A0A9J5ZK93-F1
#
_cell.length_a   1.000
_cell.length_b   1.000
_cell.length_c   1.000
_cell.angle_alpha   90.00
_cell.angle_beta   90.00
_cell.angle_gamma   90.00
#
_symmetry.space_group_name_H-M   'P 1'
#
loop_
_entity.id
_entity.type
_entity.pdbx_description
1 polymer ?
#
loop_
_entity_poly.entity_id
_entity_poly.type
_entity_poly.pdbx_seq_one_letter_code
_entity_poly.pdbx_strand_id
1 'polypeptide(L)'
;MGFRSLHDICNTFAAKAWWNFRTQNSLLTKFLEATYCKRIHAVSRKKNYSQSHIWRRLMDARNDCEHNILWKVGNGNLSFWWDNWTNRGALAMLVDQSTHSKNTKVSDFINSNHWNTSNQDHAV
;
A
#
# COMPACT_ATOMS: atom_id res chain seq x y z
N MET A 1 7.41 -16.05 -31.35
CA MET A 1 7.01 -15.66 -29.96
C MET A 1 7.32 -14.18 -29.73
N GLY A 2 6.70 -13.24 -30.48
CA GLY A 2 7.37 -11.95 -30.75
C GLY A 2 6.66 -10.65 -30.38
N PHE A 3 5.35 -10.63 -30.12
CA PHE A 3 4.66 -9.39 -29.78
C PHE A 3 3.84 -9.59 -28.51
N ARG A 4 4.24 -8.92 -27.41
CA ARG A 4 3.34 -8.71 -26.27
C ARG A 4 2.15 -7.92 -26.78
N SER A 5 0.94 -8.29 -26.37
CA SER A 5 -0.23 -7.52 -26.79
C SER A 5 -0.11 -6.09 -26.27
N LEU A 6 -0.68 -5.11 -26.99
CA LEU A 6 -0.74 -3.72 -26.51
C LEU A 6 -1.37 -3.65 -25.10
N HIS A 7 -2.31 -4.55 -24.82
CA HIS A 7 -2.94 -4.70 -23.53
C HIS A 7 -1.92 -5.05 -22.41
N ASP A 8 -1.03 -6.01 -22.66
CA ASP A 8 0.01 -6.40 -21.69
C ASP A 8 0.99 -5.26 -21.41
N ILE A 9 1.33 -4.49 -22.44
CA ILE A 9 2.17 -3.30 -22.32
C ILE A 9 1.48 -2.26 -21.43
N CYS A 10 0.20 -1.98 -21.67
CA CYS A 10 -0.58 -1.07 -20.84
C CYS A 10 -0.70 -1.54 -19.39
N ASN A 11 -0.89 -2.84 -19.13
CA ASN A 11 -0.93 -3.40 -17.78
C ASN A 11 0.43 -3.26 -17.07
N THR A 12 1.52 -3.55 -17.78
CA THR A 12 2.87 -3.40 -17.26
C THR A 12 3.17 -1.95 -16.87
N PHE A 13 2.77 -0.98 -17.69
CA PHE A 13 2.92 0.44 -17.35
C PHE A 13 2.07 0.84 -16.14
N ALA A 14 0.85 0.32 -16.03
CA ALA A 14 -0.01 0.61 -14.88
C ALA A 14 0.58 0.02 -13.58
N ALA A 15 1.09 -1.22 -13.62
CA ALA A 15 1.81 -1.85 -12.52
C ALA A 15 3.03 -1.03 -12.10
N LYS A 16 3.85 -0.60 -13.07
CA LYS A 16 5.00 0.28 -12.82
C LYS A 16 4.59 1.62 -12.23
N ALA A 17 3.48 2.20 -12.68
CA ALA A 17 2.95 3.43 -12.11
C ALA A 17 2.51 3.25 -10.65
N TRP A 18 1.88 2.12 -10.30
CA TRP A 18 1.56 1.79 -8.92
C TRP A 18 2.82 1.64 -8.05
N TRP A 19 3.81 0.91 -8.54
CA TRP A 19 5.10 0.77 -7.87
C TRP A 19 5.77 2.14 -7.60
N ASN A 20 5.80 3.01 -8.61
CA ASN A 20 6.37 4.35 -8.47
C ASN A 20 5.57 5.21 -7.50
N PHE A 21 4.24 5.13 -7.52
CA PHE A 21 3.39 5.81 -6.54
C PHE A 21 3.70 5.37 -5.11
N ARG A 22 4.05 4.09 -4.88
CA ARG A 22 4.39 3.56 -3.57
C ARG A 22 5.80 3.86 -3.10
N THR A 23 6.76 3.97 -4.02
CA THR A 23 8.20 4.03 -3.68
C THR A 23 8.85 5.38 -3.95
N GLN A 24 8.33 6.18 -4.88
CA GLN A 24 8.96 7.42 -5.32
C GLN A 24 8.31 8.64 -4.69
N ASN A 25 9.14 9.58 -4.26
CA ASN A 25 8.70 10.87 -3.70
C ASN A 25 8.51 11.95 -4.79
N SER A 26 7.81 11.61 -5.87
CA SER A 26 7.57 12.53 -7.00
C SER A 26 6.48 13.56 -6.69
N LEU A 27 6.44 14.67 -7.44
CA LEU A 27 5.36 15.67 -7.31
C LEU A 27 3.98 15.03 -7.57
N LEU A 28 3.89 14.15 -8.58
CA LEU A 28 2.66 13.43 -8.90
C LEU A 28 2.23 12.51 -7.74
N THR A 29 3.17 11.79 -7.13
CA THR A 29 2.89 10.94 -5.96
C THR A 29 2.29 11.78 -4.83
N LYS A 30 2.95 12.89 -4.47
CA LYS A 30 2.48 13.81 -3.41
C LYS A 30 1.10 14.38 -3.73
N PHE A 31 0.88 14.79 -4.98
CA PHE A 31 -0.41 15.32 -5.42
C PHE A 31 -1.53 14.27 -5.32
N LEU A 32 -1.30 13.05 -5.82
CA LEU A 32 -2.26 11.96 -5.75
C LEU A 32 -2.51 11.56 -4.30
N GLU A 33 -1.48 11.50 -3.45
CA GLU A 33 -1.63 11.19 -2.03
C GLU A 33 -2.45 12.27 -1.29
N ALA A 34 -2.18 13.54 -1.56
CA ALA A 34 -2.94 14.65 -0.98
C ALA A 34 -4.40 14.68 -1.46
N THR A 35 -4.66 14.25 -2.70
CA THR A 35 -6.01 14.23 -3.28
C THR A 35 -6.82 13.03 -2.79
N TYR A 36 -6.20 11.85 -2.76
CA TYR A 36 -6.88 10.58 -2.58
C TYR A 36 -6.48 9.83 -1.29
N CYS A 37 -5.46 10.20 -0.55
CA CYS A 37 -5.00 9.39 0.60
C CYS A 37 -4.89 10.20 1.90
N LYS A 38 -5.70 11.26 2.05
CA LYS A 38 -5.67 12.16 3.23
C LYS A 38 -5.81 11.44 4.57
N ARG A 39 -6.76 10.52 4.69
CA ARG A 39 -7.07 9.80 5.95
C ARG A 39 -6.96 8.29 5.84
N ILE A 40 -6.87 7.78 4.62
CA ILE A 40 -6.97 6.35 4.32
C ILE A 40 -5.70 5.94 3.58
N HIS A 41 -5.14 4.78 3.93
CA HIS A 41 -3.99 4.24 3.22
C HIS A 41 -4.36 3.89 1.78
N ALA A 42 -3.44 4.06 0.83
CA ALA A 42 -3.73 3.86 -0.59
C ALA A 42 -4.17 2.41 -0.90
N VAL A 43 -3.63 1.44 -0.16
CA VAL A 43 -4.01 0.02 -0.25
C VAL A 43 -5.47 -0.22 0.18
N SER A 44 -5.92 0.49 1.21
CA SER A 44 -7.27 0.37 1.77
C SER A 44 -8.35 1.10 0.96
N ARG A 45 -7.95 2.10 0.16
CA ARG A 45 -8.90 2.99 -0.52
C ARG A 45 -9.78 2.25 -1.52
N LYS A 46 -11.11 2.31 -1.35
CA LYS A 46 -12.03 1.72 -2.33
C LYS A 46 -12.01 2.51 -3.65
N LYS A 47 -12.07 1.78 -4.76
CA LYS A 47 -12.24 2.37 -6.10
C LYS A 47 -13.61 3.05 -6.16
N ASN A 48 -13.63 4.29 -6.61
CA ASN A 48 -14.86 5.05 -6.84
C ASN A 48 -14.87 5.54 -8.29
N TYR A 49 -15.99 5.30 -8.98
CA TYR A 49 -16.17 5.61 -10.40
C TYR A 49 -16.32 7.10 -10.69
N SER A 50 -16.62 7.94 -9.70
CA SER A 50 -16.64 9.41 -9.86
C SER A 50 -15.24 10.05 -9.82
N GLN A 51 -14.19 9.26 -9.59
CA GLN A 51 -12.81 9.76 -9.54
C GLN A 51 -12.13 9.72 -10.91
N SER A 52 -10.97 10.39 -11.00
CA SER A 52 -10.27 10.53 -12.29
C SER A 52 -9.92 9.17 -12.90
N HIS A 53 -9.92 9.11 -14.24
CA HIS A 53 -9.56 7.90 -14.98
C HIS A 53 -8.16 7.38 -14.61
N ILE A 54 -7.22 8.29 -14.38
CA ILE A 54 -5.85 7.98 -13.97
C ILE A 54 -5.85 7.26 -12.61
N TRP A 55 -6.56 7.81 -11.62
CA TRP A 55 -6.65 7.20 -10.30
C TRP A 55 -7.33 5.84 -10.36
N ARG A 56 -8.40 5.73 -11.15
CA ARG A 56 -9.11 4.47 -11.36
C ARG A 56 -8.20 3.39 -11.94
N ARG A 57 -7.42 3.73 -12.96
CA ARG A 57 -6.46 2.81 -13.59
C ARG A 57 -5.34 2.39 -12.62
N LEU A 58 -4.91 3.33 -11.77
CA LEU A 58 -3.93 3.08 -10.73
C LEU A 58 -4.48 2.12 -9.64
N MET A 59 -5.74 2.26 -9.26
CA MET A 59 -6.42 1.33 -8.33
C MET A 59 -6.60 -0.07 -8.94
N ASP A 60 -6.83 -0.16 -10.25
CA ASP A 60 -6.86 -1.46 -10.94
C ASP A 60 -5.49 -2.14 -10.86
N ALA A 61 -4.42 -1.41 -11.19
CA ALA A 61 -3.05 -1.93 -11.08
C ALA A 61 -2.67 -2.33 -9.65
N ARG A 62 -3.15 -1.60 -8.63
CA ARG A 62 -2.99 -2.00 -7.24
C ARG A 62 -3.56 -3.39 -7.00
N ASN A 63 -4.80 -3.66 -7.41
CA ASN A 63 -5.45 -4.95 -7.13
C ASN A 63 -4.63 -6.11 -7.71
N ASP A 64 -4.06 -5.90 -8.90
CA ASP A 64 -3.25 -6.90 -9.59
C ASP A 64 -1.86 -7.08 -8.96
N CYS A 65 -1.26 -6.02 -8.42
CA CYS A 65 0.15 -6.03 -8.02
C CYS A 65 0.39 -6.12 -6.51
N GLU A 66 -0.47 -5.51 -5.69
CA GLU A 66 -0.17 -5.25 -4.27
C GLU A 66 0.09 -6.53 -3.47
N HIS A 67 -0.68 -7.59 -3.74
CA HIS A 67 -0.51 -8.89 -3.07
C HIS A 67 0.82 -9.59 -3.41
N ASN A 68 1.45 -9.21 -4.52
CA ASN A 68 2.74 -9.72 -4.98
C ASN A 68 3.93 -8.88 -4.49
N ILE A 69 3.69 -7.77 -3.80
CA ILE A 69 4.74 -6.91 -3.27
C ILE A 69 5.07 -7.34 -1.84
N LEU A 70 6.34 -7.67 -1.60
CA LEU A 70 6.88 -7.91 -0.27
C LEU A 70 7.75 -6.72 0.16
N TRP A 71 7.37 -6.09 1.26
CA TRP A 71 8.10 -4.95 1.82
C TRP A 71 9.11 -5.40 2.87
N LYS A 72 10.38 -5.07 2.67
CA LYS A 72 11.42 -5.30 3.68
C LYS A 72 11.33 -4.23 4.77
N VAL A 73 11.25 -4.65 6.04
CA VAL A 73 11.04 -3.76 7.19
C VAL A 73 12.07 -2.62 7.26
N GLY A 74 13.36 -2.92 7.06
CA GLY A 74 14.41 -1.90 7.08
C GLY A 74 14.36 -1.05 8.37
N ASN A 75 14.14 0.25 8.22
CA ASN A 75 14.00 1.21 9.33
C ASN A 75 12.57 1.29 9.93
N GLY A 76 11.65 0.42 9.51
CA GLY A 76 10.28 0.35 10.02
C GLY A 76 9.33 1.44 9.50
N ASN A 77 9.72 2.24 8.51
CA ASN A 77 8.84 3.25 7.88
C ASN A 77 7.81 2.65 6.90
N LEU A 78 7.24 1.51 7.25
CA LEU A 78 6.17 0.82 6.54
C LEU A 78 4.89 0.92 7.36
N SER A 79 3.74 0.87 6.70
CA SER A 79 2.46 0.73 7.40
C SER A 79 2.37 -0.64 8.04
N PHE A 80 2.15 -0.68 9.36
CA PHE A 80 2.03 -1.94 10.09
C PHE A 80 0.88 -2.81 9.56
N TRP A 81 -0.26 -2.17 9.29
CA TRP A 81 -1.49 -2.86 8.89
C TRP A 81 -1.59 -3.12 7.39
N TRP A 82 -1.13 -2.17 6.57
CA TRP A 82 -1.46 -2.16 5.15
C TRP A 82 -0.35 -2.63 4.21
N ASP A 83 0.89 -2.70 4.70
CA ASP A 83 2.01 -3.19 3.90
C ASP A 83 2.24 -4.67 4.15
N ASN A 84 2.44 -5.45 3.09
CA ASN A 84 2.79 -6.85 3.19
C ASN A 84 4.28 -6.99 3.55
N TRP A 85 4.61 -6.84 4.84
CA TRP A 85 5.97 -7.04 5.36
C TRP A 85 6.16 -8.40 6.04
N THR A 86 5.09 -9.15 6.26
CA THR A 86 5.09 -10.49 6.86
C THR A 86 5.05 -11.63 5.84
N ASN A 87 4.99 -11.31 4.54
CA ASN A 87 4.77 -12.26 3.45
C ASN A 87 3.46 -13.06 3.56
N ARG A 88 2.49 -12.56 4.35
CA ARG A 88 1.15 -13.15 4.50
C ARG A 88 0.05 -12.25 3.94
N GLY A 89 0.44 -11.18 3.24
CA GLY A 89 -0.45 -10.09 2.84
C GLY A 89 -0.51 -8.97 3.88
N ALA A 90 -1.37 -7.99 3.64
CA ALA A 90 -1.64 -6.92 4.59
C ALA A 90 -2.33 -7.47 5.84
N LEU A 91 -1.79 -7.20 7.03
CA LEU A 91 -2.36 -7.65 8.30
C LEU A 91 -3.81 -7.18 8.49
N ALA A 92 -4.15 -6.00 7.96
CA ALA A 92 -5.51 -5.46 7.95
C ALA A 92 -6.55 -6.38 7.30
N MET A 93 -6.12 -7.28 6.40
CA MET A 93 -7.01 -8.26 5.75
C MET A 93 -7.15 -9.56 6.54
N LEU A 94 -6.23 -9.83 7.47
CA LEU A 94 -6.20 -11.06 8.27
C LEU A 94 -6.85 -10.87 9.64
N VAL A 95 -6.84 -9.64 10.15
CA VAL A 95 -7.35 -9.30 11.49
C VAL A 95 -8.66 -8.54 11.34
N ASP A 96 -9.73 -9.12 11.88
CA ASP A 96 -11.06 -8.50 11.90
C ASP A 96 -11.11 -7.42 12.99
N GLN A 97 -10.76 -6.19 12.59
CA GLN A 97 -10.93 -4.98 13.40
C GLN A 97 -11.62 -3.92 12.55
N SER A 98 -12.50 -3.16 13.18
CA SER A 98 -13.39 -2.21 12.51
C SER A 98 -12.65 -1.03 11.86
N THR A 99 -11.44 -0.68 12.29
CA THR A 99 -10.64 0.40 11.69
C THR A 99 -9.14 0.22 11.95
N HIS A 100 -8.38 -0.01 10.86
CA HIS A 100 -6.93 -0.05 10.89
C HIS A 100 -6.32 1.31 10.53
N SER A 101 -5.54 1.89 11.45
CA SER A 101 -4.92 3.21 11.25
C SER A 101 -3.92 3.22 10.08
N LYS A 102 -3.95 4.28 9.26
CA LYS A 102 -2.94 4.54 8.20
C LYS A 102 -1.56 4.86 8.80
N ASN A 103 -1.54 5.52 9.96
CA ASN A 103 -0.34 6.17 10.48
C ASN A 103 0.51 5.26 11.37
N THR A 104 -0.03 4.10 11.77
CA THR A 104 0.69 3.12 12.58
C THR A 104 1.81 2.49 11.74
N LYS A 105 3.04 2.67 12.20
CA LYS A 105 4.24 2.17 11.52
C LYS A 105 4.77 0.91 12.18
N VAL A 106 5.52 0.11 11.41
CA VAL A 106 6.21 -1.07 11.96
C VAL A 106 7.25 -0.66 13.01
N SER A 107 7.91 0.49 12.85
CA SER A 107 8.85 1.03 13.83
C SER A 107 8.24 1.27 15.21
N ASP A 108 6.93 1.53 15.30
CA ASP A 108 6.26 1.81 16.58
C ASP A 108 6.21 0.57 17.48
N PHE A 109 6.44 -0.62 16.91
CA PHE A 109 6.43 -1.91 17.61
C PHE A 109 7.80 -2.60 17.65
N ILE A 110 8.84 -2.03 17.05
CA ILE A 110 10.19 -2.59 17.06
C ILE A 110 11.11 -1.67 17.86
N ASN A 111 11.51 -2.11 19.05
CA ASN A 111 12.56 -1.46 19.84
C ASN A 111 13.82 -2.32 19.79
N SER A 112 14.93 -1.78 19.28
CA SER A 112 16.26 -2.40 19.33
C SER A 112 16.30 -3.85 18.83
N ASN A 113 15.71 -4.14 17.66
CA ASN A 113 15.56 -5.48 17.07
C ASN A 113 14.67 -6.48 17.83
N HIS A 114 13.98 -6.05 18.88
CA HIS A 114 13.01 -6.85 19.61
C HIS A 114 11.60 -6.29 19.45
N TRP A 115 10.62 -7.18 19.36
CA TRP A 115 9.20 -6.80 19.36
C TRP A 115 8.83 -6.22 20.72
N ASN A 116 8.31 -4.99 20.73
CA ASN A 116 7.77 -4.38 21.92
C ASN A 116 6.33 -4.87 22.12
N THR A 117 6.16 -5.89 22.97
CA THR A 117 4.84 -6.45 23.31
C THR A 117 4.02 -5.57 24.25
N SER A 118 4.60 -4.48 24.77
CA SER A 118 3.99 -3.64 25.81
C SER A 118 2.95 -2.62 25.30
N ASN A 119 2.74 -2.53 23.99
CA ASN A 119 1.81 -1.56 23.37
C ASN A 119 0.46 -2.18 22.94
N GLN A 120 0.14 -3.39 23.37
CA GLN A 120 -1.12 -4.05 22.99
C GLN A 120 -2.37 -3.46 23.66
N ASP A 121 -2.23 -2.64 24.71
CA ASP A 121 -3.37 -2.12 25.51
C ASP A 121 -3.97 -0.79 25.03
N HIS A 122 -3.38 -0.10 24.05
CA HIS A 122 -3.92 1.18 23.52
C HIS A 122 -4.56 1.07 22.13
N ALA A 123 -4.73 -0.15 21.62
CA ALA A 123 -5.34 -0.42 20.31
C ALA A 123 -6.64 -1.26 20.42
N VAL A 124 -7.43 -0.99 21.46
CA VAL A 124 -8.81 -1.49 21.64
C VAL A 124 -9.78 -0.31 21.63
#